data_AF-A0A850KGX0-F1
#
_entry.id   AF-A0A850KGX0-F1
#
_cell.length_a   1.000
_cell.length_b   1.000
_cell.length_c   1.000
_cell.angle_alpha   90.00
_cell.angle_beta   90.00
_cell.angle_gamma   90.00
#
_symmetry.space_group_name_H-M   'P 1'
#
loop_
_entity.id
_entity.type
_entity.pdbx_description
1 polymer ?
#
loop_
_entity_poly.entity_id
_entity_poly.type
_entity_poly.pdbx_seq_one_letter_code
_entity_poly.pdbx_strand_id
1 'polypeptide(L)'
;MSVQVIIQKEVDVDGQIRWVGLASLKKDEDQTRILVFPHQGGFKGVALLCKHAGAPLTYSTISDDLIICPLHGFQFDLNGEYGIGFDVERHGDDFIIP
;
A
#
# COMPACT_ATOMS: atom_id res chain seq x y z
N MET A 1 9.99 14.43 7.85
CA MET A 1 10.56 13.24 8.51
C MET A 1 10.07 12.07 7.69
N SER A 2 10.95 11.31 7.07
CA SER A 2 10.55 10.27 6.10
C SER A 2 10.29 8.92 6.79
N VAL A 3 9.21 8.23 6.43
CA VAL A 3 8.93 6.85 6.87
C VAL A 3 9.60 5.88 5.90
N GLN A 4 10.43 4.97 6.43
CA GLN A 4 11.06 3.94 5.62
C GLN A 4 10.12 2.75 5.49
N VAL A 5 10.09 2.15 4.30
CA VAL A 5 9.36 0.91 4.04
C VAL A 5 10.35 -0.21 3.76
N ILE A 6 10.36 -1.22 4.61
CA ILE A 6 11.15 -2.45 4.43
C ILE A 6 10.28 -3.46 3.69
N ILE A 7 10.63 -3.77 2.45
CA ILE A 7 9.91 -4.78 1.66
C ILE A 7 10.15 -6.17 2.23
N GLN A 8 9.06 -6.90 2.49
CA GLN A 8 9.10 -8.29 2.94
C GLN A 8 8.74 -9.27 1.83
N LYS A 9 7.88 -8.85 0.89
CA LYS A 9 7.39 -9.69 -0.18
C LYS A 9 7.05 -8.86 -1.41
N GLU A 10 7.45 -9.36 -2.57
CA GLU A 10 6.98 -8.91 -3.88
C GLU A 10 5.92 -9.91 -4.38
N VAL A 11 4.85 -9.40 -5.00
CA VAL A 11 3.74 -10.19 -5.52
C VAL A 11 3.33 -9.64 -6.88
N ASP A 12 3.31 -10.50 -7.89
CA ASP A 12 2.68 -10.20 -9.19
C ASP A 12 1.18 -10.49 -9.09
N VAL A 13 0.35 -9.49 -9.40
CA VAL A 13 -1.10 -9.63 -9.52
C VAL A 13 -1.48 -9.11 -10.91
N ASP A 14 -1.80 -10.02 -11.82
CA ASP A 14 -2.21 -9.73 -13.21
C ASP A 14 -1.23 -8.82 -13.97
N GLY A 15 0.08 -9.00 -13.78
CA GLY A 15 1.14 -8.21 -14.40
C GLY A 15 1.46 -6.91 -13.67
N GLN A 16 0.77 -6.63 -12.56
CA GLN A 16 1.07 -5.51 -11.68
C GLN A 16 1.87 -6.00 -10.47
N ILE A 17 3.16 -5.64 -10.43
CA ILE A 17 4.01 -5.92 -9.28
C ILE A 17 3.57 -5.07 -8.09
N ARG A 18 3.44 -5.70 -6.93
CA ARG A 18 3.05 -5.08 -5.66
C ARG A 18 4.02 -5.52 -4.58
N TRP A 19 4.20 -4.67 -3.58
CA TRP A 19 5.12 -4.92 -2.48
C TRP A 19 4.39 -4.88 -1.14
N VAL A 20 4.56 -5.92 -0.34
CA VAL A 20 4.12 -5.95 1.05
C VAL A 20 5.34 -5.70 1.92
N GLY A 21 5.23 -4.73 2.82
CA GLY A 21 6.34 -4.29 3.64
C GLY A 21 5.93 -3.76 5.00
N LEU A 22 6.93 -3.34 5.76
CA LEU A 22 6.78 -2.70 7.08
C LEU A 22 7.20 -1.24 6.96
N ALA A 23 6.28 -0.34 7.30
CA ALA A 23 6.52 1.09 7.38
C ALA A 23 6.81 1.50 8.82
N SER A 24 7.90 2.24 9.04
CA SER A 24 8.30 2.75 10.35
C SER A 24 9.07 4.05 10.23
N LEU A 25 8.94 4.93 11.22
CA LEU A 25 9.94 5.96 11.47
C LEU A 25 11.24 5.23 11.90
N LYS A 26 12.38 5.58 11.30
CA LYS A 26 13.68 4.86 11.41
C LYS A 26 13.88 4.00 12.68
N LYS A 27 14.13 2.69 12.50
CA LYS A 27 14.50 1.72 13.57
C LYS A 27 13.57 1.69 14.79
N ASP A 28 12.33 2.15 14.65
CA ASP A 28 11.31 2.06 15.69
C ASP A 28 10.75 0.62 15.78
N GLU A 29 10.30 0.23 16.97
CA GLU A 29 9.59 -1.02 17.21
C GLU A 29 8.16 -0.96 16.66
N ASP A 30 7.57 0.25 16.56
CA ASP A 30 6.23 0.44 16.01
C ASP A 30 6.23 0.41 14.48
N GLN A 31 5.92 -0.77 13.95
CA GLN A 31 5.89 -1.07 12.52
C GLN A 31 4.46 -1.31 12.02
N THR A 32 4.10 -0.65 10.92
CA THR A 32 2.81 -0.86 10.25
C THR A 32 3.01 -1.69 9.00
N ARG A 33 2.21 -2.76 8.84
CA ARG A 33 2.18 -3.52 7.59
C ARG A 33 1.47 -2.72 6.50
N ILE A 34 2.14 -2.52 5.38
CA ILE A 34 1.58 -1.78 4.24
C ILE A 34 1.66 -2.60 2.95
N LEU A 35 0.79 -2.22 2.01
CA LEU A 35 0.84 -2.63 0.61
C LEU A 35 1.26 -1.41 -0.20
N VAL A 36 2.27 -1.55 -1.05
CA VAL A 36 2.70 -0.57 -2.05
C VAL A 36 2.38 -1.11 -3.45
N PHE A 37 1.88 -0.27 -4.34
CA PHE A 37 1.53 -0.64 -5.71
C PHE A 37 1.70 0.53 -6.69
N PRO A 38 1.95 0.26 -7.99
CA PRO A 38 1.98 1.28 -9.02
C PRO A 38 0.62 1.94 -9.19
N HIS A 39 0.58 3.27 -9.24
CA HIS A 39 -0.66 4.04 -9.44
C HIS A 39 -0.35 5.35 -10.18
N GLN A 40 -1.07 5.63 -11.28
CA GLN A 40 -0.97 6.88 -12.06
C GLN A 40 0.47 7.37 -12.35
N GLY A 41 1.38 6.46 -12.73
CA GLY A 41 2.77 6.79 -13.05
C GLY A 41 3.71 6.95 -11.84
N GLY A 42 3.20 6.83 -10.62
CA GLY A 42 3.97 6.75 -9.38
C GLY A 42 3.64 5.47 -8.60
N PHE A 43 3.80 5.56 -7.28
CA PHE A 43 3.42 4.49 -6.35
C PHE A 43 2.52 5.05 -5.26
N LYS A 44 1.56 4.23 -4.84
CA LYS A 44 0.76 4.47 -3.65
C LYS A 44 0.95 3.35 -2.65
N GLY A 45 0.73 3.70 -1.39
CA GLY A 45 0.69 2.78 -0.27
C GLY A 45 -0.65 2.84 0.46
N VAL A 46 -1.05 1.71 1.04
CA VAL A 46 -2.18 1.59 1.96
C VAL A 46 -1.78 0.71 3.14
N ALA A 47 -2.47 0.81 4.26
CA ALA A 47 -2.39 -0.22 5.30
C ALA A 47 -2.77 -1.58 4.69
N LEU A 48 -2.02 -2.64 5.01
CA LEU A 48 -2.18 -3.94 4.38
C LEU A 48 -3.55 -4.56 4.68
N LEU A 49 -4.10 -4.31 5.87
CA LEU A 49 -5.35 -4.92 6.32
C LEU A 49 -6.53 -4.00 6.03
N CYS A 50 -7.56 -4.56 5.41
CA CYS A 50 -8.81 -3.88 5.12
C CYS A 50 -9.45 -3.34 6.41
N LYS A 51 -9.81 -2.05 6.42
CA LYS A 51 -10.46 -1.41 7.58
C LYS A 51 -11.84 -2.01 7.94
N HIS A 52 -12.49 -2.72 7.02
CA HIS A 52 -13.79 -3.35 7.27
C HIS A 52 -13.67 -4.62 8.14
N ALA A 53 -12.88 -5.60 7.70
CA ALA A 53 -12.83 -6.93 8.33
C ALA A 53 -11.41 -7.52 8.41
N GLY A 54 -10.37 -6.70 8.24
CA GLY A 54 -8.98 -7.12 8.40
C GLY A 54 -8.41 -8.01 7.29
N ALA A 55 -9.12 -8.20 6.18
CA ALA A 55 -8.63 -8.99 5.05
C ALA A 55 -7.37 -8.35 4.43
N PRO A 56 -6.34 -9.13 4.03
CA PRO A 56 -5.19 -8.59 3.33
C PRO A 56 -5.58 -7.99 1.97
N LEU A 57 -5.17 -6.75 1.73
CA LEU A 57 -5.45 -6.03 0.50
C LEU A 57 -4.47 -6.37 -0.64
N THR A 58 -3.50 -7.28 -0.43
CA THR A 58 -2.47 -7.65 -1.42
C THR A 58 -3.05 -7.98 -2.79
N TYR A 59 -4.19 -8.67 -2.84
CA TYR A 59 -4.87 -9.11 -4.05
C TYR A 59 -6.11 -8.28 -4.39
N SER A 60 -6.20 -7.05 -3.88
CA SER A 60 -7.31 -6.14 -4.19
C SER A 60 -7.34 -5.80 -5.67
N THR A 61 -8.54 -5.60 -6.21
CA THR A 61 -8.66 -4.93 -7.50
C THR A 61 -8.40 -3.44 -7.29
N ILE A 62 -7.58 -2.85 -8.15
CA ILE A 62 -7.36 -1.40 -8.20
C ILE A 62 -7.97 -0.93 -9.53
N SER A 63 -8.92 -0.01 -9.45
CA SER A 63 -9.61 0.55 -10.62
C SER A 63 -9.72 2.04 -10.42
N ASP A 64 -9.10 2.82 -11.30
CA ASP A 64 -8.96 4.26 -11.13
C ASP A 64 -8.46 4.56 -9.71
N ASP A 65 -9.13 5.46 -8.98
CA ASP A 65 -8.76 5.83 -7.62
C ASP A 65 -9.46 4.99 -6.54
N LEU A 66 -9.90 3.77 -6.88
CA LEU A 66 -10.54 2.85 -5.93
C LEU A 66 -9.71 1.61 -5.70
N ILE A 67 -9.61 1.21 -4.43
CA ILE A 67 -9.15 -0.12 -4.04
C ILE A 67 -10.32 -0.95 -3.51
N ILE A 68 -10.49 -2.14 -4.08
CA ILE A 68 -11.62 -3.03 -3.82
C ILE A 68 -11.10 -4.25 -3.07
N CYS A 69 -11.52 -4.38 -1.81
CA CYS A 69 -11.15 -5.50 -0.95
C CYS A 69 -11.57 -6.84 -1.58
N PRO A 70 -10.66 -7.82 -1.71
CA PRO A 70 -10.94 -9.06 -2.42
C PRO A 70 -11.92 -9.98 -1.68
N LEU A 71 -12.15 -9.76 -0.38
CA LEU A 71 -12.98 -10.64 0.43
C LEU A 71 -14.49 -10.41 0.19
N HIS A 72 -14.93 -9.15 0.22
CA HIS A 72 -16.36 -8.79 0.15
C HIS A 72 -16.65 -7.64 -0.83
N GLY A 73 -15.65 -7.16 -1.57
CA GLY A 73 -15.82 -6.07 -2.53
C GLY A 73 -15.96 -4.67 -1.90
N PHE A 74 -15.64 -4.51 -0.60
CA PHE A 74 -15.68 -3.19 0.03
C PHE A 74 -14.68 -2.25 -0.65
N GLN A 75 -15.14 -1.05 -1.00
CA GLN A 75 -14.37 -0.10 -1.81
C GLN A 75 -13.91 1.06 -0.93
N PHE A 76 -12.69 1.53 -1.19
CA PHE A 76 -12.14 2.72 -0.56
C PHE A 76 -11.53 3.61 -1.63
N ASP A 77 -11.74 4.92 -1.50
CA ASP A 77 -10.98 5.89 -2.25
C ASP A 77 -9.50 5.83 -1.86
N LEU A 78 -8.62 5.94 -2.85
CA LEU A 78 -7.18 6.05 -2.70
C LEU A 78 -6.73 7.49 -2.50
N ASN A 79 -7.58 8.45 -2.86
CA ASN A 79 -7.31 9.89 -2.86
C ASN A 79 -8.39 10.66 -2.09
N GLY A 80 -8.14 11.94 -1.87
CA GLY A 80 -9.08 12.85 -1.19
C GLY A 80 -8.99 12.79 0.34
N GLU A 81 -9.76 13.65 1.00
CA GLU A 81 -9.72 13.83 2.46
C GLU A 81 -9.99 12.53 3.24
N TYR A 82 -10.82 11.65 2.68
CA TYR A 82 -11.19 10.36 3.29
C TYR A 82 -10.52 9.16 2.61
N GLY A 83 -9.62 9.41 1.66
CA GLY A 83 -8.86 8.38 0.99
C GLY A 83 -7.94 7.65 1.96
N ILE A 84 -7.74 6.36 1.72
CA ILE A 84 -6.86 5.52 2.55
C ILE A 84 -5.45 5.38 1.98
N GLY A 85 -5.21 5.92 0.78
CA GLY A 85 -3.94 5.87 0.09
C GLY A 85 -3.03 7.04 0.46
N PHE A 86 -1.72 6.78 0.48
CA PHE A 86 -0.67 7.77 0.60
C PHE A 86 0.34 7.58 -0.52
N ASP A 87 0.98 8.67 -0.93
CA ASP A 87 2.00 8.61 -1.98
C ASP A 87 3.28 7.98 -1.43
N VAL A 88 3.93 7.18 -2.27
CA VAL A 88 5.19 6.50 -1.94
C VAL A 88 6.18 6.79 -3.04
N GLU A 89 7.39 7.16 -2.65
CA GLU A 89 8.50 7.35 -3.56
C GLU A 89 9.40 6.12 -3.57
N ARG A 90 9.89 5.73 -4.75
CA ARG A 90 10.86 4.67 -4.91
C ARG A 90 12.27 5.26 -5.07
N HIS A 91 13.19 4.86 -4.21
CA HIS A 91 14.58 5.32 -4.18
C HIS A 91 15.49 4.10 -4.36
N GLY A 92 15.76 3.74 -5.61
CA GLY A 92 16.47 2.48 -5.94
C GLY A 92 15.62 1.26 -5.59
N ASP A 93 16.10 0.45 -4.65
CA ASP A 93 15.39 -0.73 -4.15
C ASP A 93 14.50 -0.43 -2.92
N ASP A 94 14.59 0.79 -2.38
CA ASP A 94 13.85 1.21 -1.20
C ASP A 94 12.59 2.00 -1.56
N PHE A 95 11.62 2.01 -0.64
CA PHE A 95 10.43 2.85 -0.69
C PHE A 95 10.36 3.78 0.53
N ILE A 96 9.92 5.01 0.28
CA ILE A 96 9.84 6.08 1.28
C ILE A 96 8.47 6.74 1.21
N ILE A 97 7.87 6.98 2.36
CA ILE A 97 6.71 7.88 2.47
C ILE A 97 7.27 9.27 2.85
N PRO A 98 7.06 10.30 2.01
CA PRO A 98 7.65 11.63 2.18
C PRO A 98 7.15 12.37 3.44
#